data_AF-A0A6G3ZAW2-F1
#
_entry.id   AF-A0A6G3ZAW2-F1
#
_cell.length_a   1.000
_cell.length_b   1.000
_cell.length_c   1.000
_cell.angle_alpha   90.00
_cell.angle_beta   90.00
_cell.angle_gamma   90.00
#
_symmetry.space_group_name_H-M   'P 1'
#
loop_
_entity.id
_entity.type
_entity.pdbx_description
1 polymer ?
#
loop_
_entity_poly.entity_id
_entity_poly.type
_entity_poly.pdbx_seq_one_letter_code
_entity_poly.pdbx_strand_id
1 'polypeptide(L)'
;MAKTARKLLDVTGSRPNVQGKRIFQGGSQYRIEETPNSLKLQAAERGTILSIDNGKIKSELTPKDITYFRFIDRELSQDLKLHAPATVTPLHRQQRRPPLELAVGE
;
A
#
# COMPACT_ATOMS: atom_id res chain seq x y z
N MET A 1 6.57 -11.05 -3.22
CA MET A 1 6.34 -10.66 -4.63
C MET A 1 4.91 -10.21 -4.88
N ALA A 2 3.89 -11.08 -4.81
CA ALA A 2 2.49 -10.65 -4.96
C ALA A 2 2.09 -9.52 -3.98
N LYS A 3 2.56 -9.60 -2.73
CA LYS A 3 2.38 -8.56 -1.70
C LYS A 3 3.03 -7.22 -2.09
N THR A 4 4.23 -7.26 -2.67
CA THR A 4 4.97 -6.05 -3.09
C THR A 4 4.32 -5.40 -4.31
N ALA A 5 3.84 -6.21 -5.27
CA ALA A 5 3.09 -5.71 -6.41
C ALA A 5 1.77 -5.03 -5.99
N ARG A 6 1.05 -5.61 -5.01
CA ARG A 6 -0.11 -4.98 -4.38
C ARG A 6 0.22 -3.68 -3.65
N LYS A 7 1.28 -3.68 -2.83
CA LYS A 7 1.77 -2.46 -2.17
C LYS A 7 2.09 -1.34 -3.18
N LEU A 8 2.70 -1.67 -4.32
CA LEU A 8 2.96 -0.68 -5.38
C LEU A 8 1.66 -0.07 -5.90
N LEU A 9 0.63 -0.88 -6.17
CA LEU A 9 -0.67 -0.38 -6.62
C LEU A 9 -1.35 0.49 -5.56
N ASP A 10 -1.18 0.18 -4.28
CA ASP A 10 -1.73 0.94 -3.15
C ASP A 10 -1.02 2.30 -2.98
N VAL A 11 0.32 2.33 -2.98
CA VAL A 11 1.10 3.57 -2.79
C VAL A 11 0.96 4.51 -4.00
N THR A 12 0.87 3.97 -5.20
CA THR A 12 0.76 4.77 -6.43
C THR A 12 -0.65 5.34 -6.66
N GLY A 13 -1.60 5.01 -5.78
CA GLY A 13 -2.97 5.51 -5.88
C GLY A 13 -3.69 5.03 -7.14
N SER A 14 -3.26 3.92 -7.76
CA SER A 14 -3.91 3.33 -8.93
C SER A 14 -5.35 2.97 -8.59
N ARG A 15 -6.27 3.89 -8.90
CA ARG A 15 -7.70 3.70 -8.69
C ARG A 15 -8.16 2.56 -9.60
N PRO A 16 -8.90 1.57 -9.08
CA PRO A 16 -9.51 0.57 -9.93
C PRO A 16 -10.43 1.26 -10.93
N ASN A 17 -10.35 0.84 -12.20
CA ASN A 17 -11.30 1.28 -13.22
C ASN A 17 -12.69 0.66 -12.97
N VAL A 18 -13.67 0.96 -13.84
CA VAL A 18 -15.04 0.41 -13.75
C VAL A 18 -15.12 -1.12 -13.77
N GLN A 19 -14.05 -1.81 -14.17
CA GLN A 19 -13.92 -3.27 -14.17
C GLN A 19 -13.13 -3.81 -12.96
N GLY A 20 -12.77 -2.97 -12.00
CA GLY A 20 -11.93 -3.34 -10.86
C GLY A 20 -10.45 -3.53 -11.23
N LYS A 21 -10.02 -3.14 -12.44
CA LYS A 21 -8.65 -3.28 -12.91
C LYS A 21 -7.79 -2.10 -12.44
N ARG A 22 -6.66 -2.40 -11.81
CA ARG A 22 -5.61 -1.45 -11.42
C ARG A 22 -4.37 -1.73 -12.26
N ILE A 23 -3.75 -0.66 -12.76
CA ILE A 23 -2.51 -0.77 -13.53
C ILE A 23 -1.48 0.15 -12.90
N PHE A 24 -0.28 -0.36 -12.73
CA PHE A 24 0.90 0.43 -12.39
C PHE A 24 1.98 0.20 -13.44
N GLN A 25 2.60 1.29 -13.88
CA GLN A 25 3.71 1.26 -14.82
C GLN A 25 4.94 1.83 -14.14
N GLY A 26 5.85 0.94 -13.73
CA GLY A 26 7.15 1.29 -13.14
C GLY A 26 8.13 1.69 -14.25
N GLY A 27 7.92 2.87 -14.82
CA GLY A 27 8.68 3.38 -15.95
C GLY A 27 8.64 2.44 -17.16
N SER A 28 9.79 2.27 -17.82
CA SER A 28 9.95 1.39 -18.98
C SER A 28 10.37 -0.03 -18.62
N GLN A 29 10.47 -0.37 -17.33
CA GLN A 29 11.05 -1.66 -16.88
C GLN A 29 9.98 -2.68 -16.54
N TYR A 30 8.93 -2.28 -15.82
CA TYR A 30 7.91 -3.20 -15.32
C TYR A 30 6.50 -2.63 -15.39
N ARG A 31 5.53 -3.52 -15.59
CA ARG A 31 4.10 -3.23 -15.56
C ARG A 31 3.39 -4.22 -14.65
N ILE A 32 2.53 -3.72 -13.78
CA ILE A 32 1.69 -4.51 -12.88
C ILE A 32 0.25 -4.27 -13.29
N GLU A 33 -0.49 -5.35 -13.48
CA GLU A 33 -1.92 -5.32 -13.72
C GLU A 33 -2.61 -6.18 -12.66
N GLU A 34 -3.47 -5.58 -11.85
CA GLU A 34 -4.35 -6.29 -10.93
C GLU A 34 -5.78 -6.17 -11.42
N THR A 35 -6.52 -7.26 -11.31
CA THR A 35 -7.97 -7.36 -11.44
C THR A 35 -8.49 -8.07 -10.19
N PRO A 36 -9.80 -8.10 -9.93
CA PRO A 36 -10.34 -8.76 -8.74
C PRO A 36 -9.89 -10.23 -8.59
N ASN A 37 -9.70 -10.92 -9.71
CA ASN A 37 -9.42 -12.37 -9.75
C ASN A 37 -8.01 -12.71 -10.21
N SER A 38 -7.24 -11.74 -10.70
CA SER A 38 -5.91 -11.98 -11.24
C SER A 38 -4.92 -10.87 -10.97
N LEU A 39 -3.65 -11.24 -10.81
CA LEU A 39 -2.52 -10.33 -10.69
C LEU A 39 -1.48 -10.73 -11.73
N LYS A 40 -1.11 -9.83 -12.62
CA LYS A 40 -0.07 -10.01 -13.62
C LYS A 40 1.05 -9.01 -13.40
N LEU A 41 2.27 -9.48 -13.52
CA LEU A 41 3.48 -8.69 -13.47
C LEU A 41 4.28 -8.99 -14.74
N GLN A 42 4.64 -7.93 -15.44
CA GLN A 42 5.31 -7.98 -16.72
C GLN A 42 6.62 -7.20 -16.66
N ALA A 43 7.70 -7.79 -17.15
CA ALA A 43 8.94 -7.11 -17.47
C ALA A 43 8.89 -6.67 -18.93
N ALA A 44 9.35 -5.45 -19.23
CA ALA A 44 9.25 -4.90 -20.59
C ALA A 44 9.93 -5.79 -21.65
N GLU A 45 11.08 -6.39 -21.34
CA GLU A 45 11.84 -7.20 -22.31
C GLU A 45 11.42 -8.68 -22.37
N ARG A 46 10.71 -9.18 -21.36
CA ARG A 46 10.40 -10.63 -21.24
C ARG A 46 8.91 -10.94 -21.17
N GLY A 47 8.06 -9.91 -21.11
CA GLY A 47 6.62 -10.09 -20.93
C GLY A 47 6.28 -10.54 -19.52
N THR A 48 5.29 -11.43 -19.39
CA THR A 48 4.70 -11.79 -18.08
C THR A 48 5.62 -12.71 -17.29
N ILE A 49 6.19 -12.20 -16.19
CA ILE A 49 7.12 -12.95 -15.33
C ILE A 49 6.46 -13.52 -14.08
N LEU A 50 5.28 -13.02 -13.72
CA LEU A 50 4.44 -13.58 -12.67
C LEU A 50 2.97 -13.36 -13.03
N SER A 51 2.17 -14.40 -12.93
CA SER A 51 0.72 -14.34 -13.10
C SER A 51 0.07 -15.17 -11.99
N ILE A 52 -0.93 -14.59 -11.35
CA ILE A 52 -1.81 -15.26 -10.40
C ILE A 52 -3.20 -15.14 -10.98
N ASP A 53 -3.87 -16.25 -11.22
CA ASP A 53 -5.21 -16.28 -11.78
C ASP A 53 -6.06 -17.28 -10.99
N ASN A 54 -7.07 -16.81 -10.26
CA ASN A 54 -7.94 -17.64 -9.41
C ASN A 54 -7.15 -18.65 -8.54
N GLY A 55 -6.05 -18.19 -7.93
CA GLY A 55 -5.19 -19.01 -7.08
C GLY A 55 -4.14 -19.86 -7.82
N LYS A 56 -4.20 -19.96 -9.15
CA LYS A 56 -3.13 -20.58 -9.96
C LYS A 56 -1.98 -19.60 -10.13
N ILE A 57 -0.80 -19.99 -9.65
CA ILE A 57 0.41 -19.18 -9.73
C ILE A 57 1.29 -19.71 -10.87
N LYS A 58 1.66 -18.84 -11.80
CA LYS A 58 2.69 -19.06 -12.81
C LYS A 58 3.80 -18.04 -12.59
N SER A 59 5.04 -18.48 -12.48
CA SER A 59 6.19 -17.60 -12.25
C SER A 59 7.39 -18.02 -13.07
N GLU A 60 7.96 -17.07 -13.80
CA GLU A 60 9.21 -17.20 -14.56
C GLU A 60 10.23 -16.17 -14.05
N LEU A 61 10.25 -16.00 -12.72
CA LEU A 61 11.07 -15.02 -12.04
C LEU A 61 12.54 -15.41 -12.10
N THR A 62 13.38 -14.46 -12.49
CA THR A 62 14.84 -14.62 -12.40
C THR A 62 15.36 -14.07 -11.06
N PRO A 63 16.59 -14.43 -10.65
CA PRO A 63 17.23 -13.82 -9.49
C PRO A 63 17.31 -12.29 -9.54
N LYS A 64 17.46 -11.73 -10.74
CA LYS A 64 17.46 -10.27 -10.99
C LYS A 64 16.11 -9.65 -10.62
N ASP A 65 15.01 -10.28 -11.00
CA ASP A 65 13.65 -9.82 -10.65
C ASP A 65 13.44 -9.87 -9.14
N ILE A 66 13.83 -10.99 -8.53
CA ILE A 66 13.67 -11.16 -7.08
C ILE A 66 14.41 -10.06 -6.33
N THR A 67 15.65 -9.76 -6.74
CA THR A 67 16.46 -8.70 -6.13
C THR A 67 15.81 -7.33 -6.29
N TYR A 68 15.35 -7.02 -7.49
CA TYR A 68 14.71 -5.74 -7.78
C TYR A 68 13.41 -5.53 -6.98
N PHE A 69 12.52 -6.52 -6.94
CA PHE A 69 11.29 -6.41 -6.15
C PHE A 69 11.56 -6.40 -4.64
N ARG A 70 12.62 -7.07 -4.15
CA ARG A 70 13.02 -6.95 -2.75
C ARG A 70 13.53 -5.55 -2.43
N PHE A 71 14.25 -4.92 -3.35
CA PHE A 71 14.66 -3.52 -3.22
C PHE A 71 13.45 -2.60 -3.12
N ILE A 72 12.49 -2.72 -4.06
CA ILE A 72 11.24 -1.94 -4.01
C ILE A 72 10.48 -2.16 -2.70
N ASP A 73 10.34 -3.41 -2.24
CA ASP A 73 9.62 -3.70 -1.00
C ASP A 73 10.26 -3.01 0.21
N ARG A 74 11.59 -2.88 0.23
CA ARG A 74 12.33 -2.13 1.26
C ARG A 74 12.07 -0.64 1.15
N GLU A 75 12.20 -0.05 -0.03
CA GLU A 75 11.96 1.39 -0.26
C GLU A 75 10.54 1.79 0.15
N LEU A 76 9.53 1.04 -0.31
CA LEU A 76 8.14 1.28 0.07
C LEU A 76 7.90 1.11 1.57
N SER A 77 8.58 0.15 2.22
CA SER A 77 8.41 -0.06 3.66
C SER A 77 9.10 1.03 4.49
N GLN A 78 10.08 1.74 3.94
CA GLN A 78 10.67 2.93 4.57
C GLN A 78 9.76 4.15 4.38
N ASP A 79 9.21 4.35 3.18
CA ASP A 79 8.28 5.44 2.88
C ASP A 79 6.98 5.32 3.70
N LEU A 80 6.43 4.10 3.83
CA LEU A 80 5.27 3.83 4.69
C LEU A 80 5.54 4.07 6.19
N LYS A 81 6.80 3.97 6.64
CA LYS A 81 7.17 4.31 8.02
C LYS A 81 7.20 5.83 8.24
N LEU A 82 7.51 6.61 7.22
CA LEU A 82 7.43 8.07 7.27
C LEU A 82 5.97 8.57 7.22
N HIS A 83 5.08 7.80 6.58
CA HIS A 83 3.63 8.02 6.54
C HIS A 83 2.84 7.18 7.55
N ALA A 84 3.45 6.72 8.65
CA ALA A 84 2.65 6.32 9.81
C ALA A 84 1.90 7.58 10.29
N PRO A 85 0.56 7.55 10.42
CA PRO A 85 -0.15 8.74 10.88
C PRO A 85 0.43 9.10 12.24
N ALA A 86 0.88 10.35 12.36
CA ALA A 86 1.11 10.98 13.64
C ALA A 86 -0.08 10.58 14.52
N THR A 87 0.21 9.85 15.59
CA THR A 87 -0.78 9.38 16.53
C THR A 87 -1.56 10.60 16.98
N VAL A 88 -2.78 10.78 16.45
CA VAL A 88 -3.67 11.86 16.87
C VAL A 88 -4.03 11.51 18.31
N THR A 89 -3.34 12.14 19.25
CA THR A 89 -3.71 12.10 20.66
C THR A 89 -5.14 12.62 20.74
N PRO A 90 -6.11 11.83 21.22
CA PRO A 90 -7.46 12.35 21.38
C PRO A 90 -7.42 13.43 22.47
N LEU A 91 -7.70 14.67 22.09
CA LEU A 91 -8.07 15.75 22.99
C LEU A 91 -9.28 15.25 23.80
N HIS A 92 -9.06 14.91 25.08
CA HIS A 92 -10.13 14.63 26.01
C HIS A 92 -10.98 15.89 26.21
N ARG A 93 -12.07 15.96 25.45
CA ARG A 93 -13.25 16.77 25.75
C ARG A 93 -13.98 16.06 26.89
N GLN A 94 -13.87 16.55 28.11
CA GLN A 94 -14.92 16.34 29.12
C GLN A 94 -15.57 17.67 29.44
N GLN A 95 -16.84 17.75 29.04
CA GLN A 95 -17.74 18.87 29.28
C GLN A 95 -18.18 18.92 30.75
N ARG A 96 -18.09 20.13 31.33
CA ARG A 96 -19.04 20.81 32.23
C ARG A 96 -19.86 19.97 33.22
N ARG A 97 -19.72 20.28 34.52
CA ARG A 97 -20.81 20.77 35.39
C ARG A 97 -20.26 21.69 36.52
N PRO A 98 -20.88 22.85 36.82
CA PRO A 98 -20.82 23.54 38.12
C PRO A 98 -22.02 23.05 39.00
N PRO A 99 -22.32 23.57 40.22
CA PRO A 99 -21.64 24.55 41.11
C PRO A 99 -21.47 24.02 42.57
N LEU A 100 -20.76 24.75 43.45
CA LEU A 100 -21.18 25.05 44.84
C LEU A 100 -20.14 25.94 45.56
N GLU A 101 -20.66 27.04 46.09
CA GLU A 101 -20.12 28.00 47.04
C GLU A 101 -19.24 27.40 48.16
N LEU A 102 -18.22 28.15 48.56
CA LEU A 102 -18.16 28.75 49.90
C LEU A 102 -17.20 29.94 49.88
N ALA A 103 -17.77 31.12 50.14
CA ALA A 103 -17.07 32.34 50.46
C ALA A 103 -16.60 32.35 51.93
N VAL A 104 -15.87 33.42 52.29
CA VAL A 104 -15.37 33.84 53.62
C VAL A 104 -13.96 33.33 53.93
N GLY A 105 -12.95 34.14 54.26
CA GLY A 105 -12.88 35.57 54.55
C GLY A 105 -11.56 35.87 55.28
N GLU A 106 -11.09 37.12 55.10
CA GLU A 106 -9.98 37.83 55.77
C GLU A 106 -8.53 37.39 55.51
#